data_AF-A0A3A6T9K4-F1
#
_entry.id   AF-A0A3A6T9K4-F1
#
_cell.length_a   1.000
_cell.length_b   1.000
_cell.length_c   1.000
_cell.angle_alpha   90.00
_cell.angle_beta   90.00
_cell.angle_gamma   90.00
#
_symmetry.space_group_name_H-M   'P 1'
#
loop_
_entity.id
_entity.type
_entity.pdbx_description
1 polymer ?
#
loop_
_entity_poly.entity_id
_entity_poly.type
_entity_poly.pdbx_seq_one_letter_code
_entity_poly.pdbx_strand_id
1 'polypeptide(L)' 'MKAIAPQYVVPFRKGNKNDYNDALAIAEASQRNSMRFVPIKTVEQQGIQVLHRIRDVAEECIPILSSLLRTQESRVFG' A
#
# COMPACT_ATOMS: atom_id res chain seq x y z
N MET A 1 10.26 12.82 -14.34
CA MET A 1 9.04 12.02 -14.06
C MET A 1 8.20 12.79 -13.03
N LYS A 2 6.88 12.86 -13.19
CA LYS A 2 5.98 13.56 -12.27
C LYS A 2 5.00 12.54 -11.68
N ALA A 3 4.73 12.60 -10.38
CA ALA A 3 3.78 11.72 -9.72
C ALA A 3 2.51 12.49 -9.35
N ILE A 4 1.34 11.90 -9.60
CA ILE A 4 0.03 12.45 -9.21
C ILE A 4 -0.48 11.63 -8.03
N ALA A 5 -0.97 12.29 -6.98
CA ALA A 5 -1.56 11.57 -5.86
C ALA A 5 -2.79 10.78 -6.34
N PRO A 6 -2.97 9.51 -5.94
CA PRO A 6 -4.10 8.68 -6.40
C PRO A 6 -5.46 9.32 -6.16
N GLN A 7 -5.60 10.08 -5.07
CA GLN A 7 -6.82 10.80 -4.71
C GLN A 7 -7.27 11.81 -5.78
N TYR A 8 -6.33 12.38 -6.53
CA TYR A 8 -6.63 13.30 -7.63
C TYR A 8 -6.92 12.56 -8.95
N VAL A 9 -6.59 11.29 -9.08
CA VAL A 9 -6.86 10.48 -10.27
C VAL A 9 -8.24 9.84 -10.20
N VAL A 10 -8.67 9.43 -9.01
CA VAL A 10 -9.96 8.73 -8.78
C VAL A 10 -11.17 9.43 -9.42
N PRO A 11 -11.34 10.77 -9.35
CA PRO A 11 -12.48 11.44 -9.97
C PRO A 11 -12.52 11.35 -11.50
N PHE A 12 -11.40 11.08 -12.16
CA PHE A 12 -11.30 11.01 -13.63
C PHE A 12 -11.43 9.59 -14.17
N ARG A 13 -11.51 8.57 -13.29
CA ARG A 13 -11.66 7.18 -13.72
C ARG A 13 -13.09 6.92 -14.18
N LYS A 14 -13.23 6.54 -15.45
CA LYS A 14 -14.52 6.17 -16.04
C LYS A 14 -14.76 4.67 -15.84
N GLY A 15 -15.82 4.33 -15.11
CA GLY A 15 -16.21 2.93 -14.87
C GLY A 15 -15.33 2.19 -13.87
N ASN A 16 -15.27 0.86 -14.01
CA ASN A 16 -14.54 -0.02 -13.11
C ASN A 16 -13.02 0.16 -13.22
N LYS A 17 -12.32 -0.26 -12.16
CA LYS A 17 -10.87 -0.28 -12.12
C LYS A 17 -10.33 -1.24 -13.18
N ASN A 18 -9.60 -0.70 -14.14
CA ASN A 18 -8.86 -1.40 -15.17
C ASN A 18 -7.71 -0.48 -15.61
N ASP A 19 -6.58 -1.06 -16.01
CA ASP A 19 -5.39 -0.33 -16.42
C ASP A 19 -5.67 0.68 -17.54
N TYR A 20 -6.55 0.35 -18.48
CA TYR A 20 -6.97 1.27 -19.54
C TYR A 20 -7.66 2.53 -18.98
N ASN A 21 -8.61 2.35 -18.06
CA ASN A 21 -9.35 3.47 -17.46
C ASN A 21 -8.46 4.29 -16.52
N ASP A 22 -7.54 3.62 -15.81
CA ASP A 22 -6.58 4.29 -14.92
C ASP A 22 -5.58 5.12 -15.74
N ALA A 23 -5.09 4.61 -16.88
CA ALA A 23 -4.21 5.36 -17.77
C ALA A 23 -4.89 6.61 -18.35
N LEU A 24 -6.15 6.49 -18.79
CA LEU A 24 -6.94 7.64 -19.24
C LEU A 24 -7.16 8.67 -18.13
N ALA A 25 -7.49 8.21 -16.91
CA ALA A 25 -7.68 9.07 -15.76
C ALA A 25 -6.40 9.83 -15.38
N ILE A 26 -5.24 9.16 -15.43
CA ILE A 26 -3.94 9.80 -15.19
C ILE A 26 -3.62 10.83 -16.27
N ALA A 27 -3.88 10.49 -17.54
CA ALA A 27 -3.65 11.41 -18.65
C ALA A 27 -4.54 12.66 -18.53
N GLU A 28 -5.82 12.50 -18.20
CA GLU A 28 -6.76 13.61 -17.99
C GLU A 28 -6.37 14.45 -16.77
N ALA A 29 -6.03 13.80 -15.64
CA ALA A 29 -5.55 14.46 -14.44
C ALA A 29 -4.30 15.32 -14.73
N SER A 30 -3.33 14.77 -15.47
CA SER A 30 -2.06 15.43 -15.75
C SER A 30 -2.19 16.71 -16.57
N GLN A 31 -3.26 16.84 -17.36
CA GLN A 31 -3.52 17.98 -18.22
C GLN A 31 -4.24 19.13 -17.50
N ARG A 32 -4.75 18.93 -16.28
CA ARG A 32 -5.43 19.99 -15.55
C ARG A 32 -4.44 21.03 -15.04
N ASN A 33 -4.71 22.30 -15.33
CA ASN A 33 -3.86 23.41 -14.92
C ASN A 33 -3.77 23.60 -13.39
N SER A 34 -4.76 23.10 -12.64
CA SER A 34 -4.77 23.09 -11.17
C SER A 34 -4.14 21.85 -10.53
N MET A 35 -3.59 20.92 -11.34
CA MET A 35 -3.06 19.65 -10.83
C MET A 35 -1.80 19.88 -10.01
N ARG A 36 -1.75 19.27 -8.81
CA ARG A 36 -0.58 19.30 -7.93
C ARG A 36 0.14 17.97 -7.98
N PHE A 37 1.41 18.02 -8.39
CA PHE A 37 2.26 16.83 -8.41
C PHE A 37 2.90 16.62 -7.03
N VAL A 38 3.02 15.36 -6.64
CA VAL A 38 3.73 14.95 -5.43
C VAL A 38 5.17 14.60 -5.76
N PRO A 39 6.13 14.84 -4.84
CA PRO A 39 7.50 14.41 -5.03
C PRO A 39 7.57 12.88 -5.15
N ILE A 40 8.50 12.41 -5.97
CA ILE A 40 8.82 10.98 -6.06
C ILE A 40 9.58 10.60 -4.79
N LYS A 41 9.18 9.48 -4.17
CA LYS A 41 9.85 8.98 -2.98
C LYS A 41 11.29 8.60 -3.28
N THR A 42 12.19 8.94 -2.37
CA THR A 42 13.57 8.45 -2.42
C THR A 42 13.62 6.96 -2.04
N VAL A 43 14.74 6.30 -2.34
CA VAL A 43 14.96 4.89 -2.01
C VAL A 43 14.86 4.68 -0.50
N GLU A 44 15.40 5.61 0.29
CA GLU A 44 15.39 5.59 1.75
C GLU A 44 13.95 5.72 2.28
N GLN A 45 13.16 6.65 1.73
CA GLN A 45 11.75 6.83 2.09
C GLN A 45 10.92 5.59 1.75
N GLN A 46 11.20 4.95 0.61
CA GLN A 46 10.55 3.71 0.22
C GLN A 46 10.96 2.55 1.13
N GLY A 47 12.23 2.48 1.53
CA GLY A 47 12.75 1.51 2.49
C GLY A 47 12.07 1.62 3.86
N ILE A 48 11.95 2.82 4.40
CA ILE A 48 11.22 3.07 5.66
C ILE A 48 9.77 2.56 5.56
N GLN A 49 9.08 2.82 4.44
CA GLN A 49 7.72 2.33 4.24
C GLN A 49 7.62 0.79 4.18
N VAL A 50 8.66 0.10 3.71
CA VAL A 50 8.72 -1.36 3.72
C VAL A 50 8.93 -1.87 5.15
N LEU A 51 9.81 -1.23 5.92
CA LEU A 51 10.04 -1.58 7.33
C LEU A 51 8.75 -1.47 8.17
N HIS A 52 7.96 -0.41 7.96
CA HIS A 52 6.65 -0.30 8.61
C HIS A 52 5.72 -1.47 8.25
N ARG A 53 5.64 -1.86 6.97
CA ARG A 53 4.82 -3.01 6.54
C ARG A 53 5.28 -4.33 7.14
N ILE A 54 6.60 -4.56 7.22
CA ILE A 54 7.16 -5.76 7.87
C ILE A 54 6.79 -5.78 9.34
N ARG A 55 6.86 -4.63 10.02
CA ARG A 55 6.47 -4.51 11.41
C ARG A 55 4.98 -4.83 11.61
N ASP A 56 4.09 -4.28 10.79
CA ASP A 56 2.64 -4.55 10.89
C ASP A 56 2.35 -6.06 10.76
N VAL A 57 2.98 -6.72 9.78
CA VAL A 57 2.85 -8.17 9.59
C VAL A 57 3.41 -8.96 10.78
N ALA A 58 4.53 -8.53 11.34
CA ALA A 58 5.11 -9.17 12.51
C ALA A 58 4.20 -9.03 13.74
N GLU A 59 3.64 -7.84 13.97
CA GLU A 59 2.68 -7.59 15.06
C GLU A 59 1.42 -8.47 14.94
N GLU A 60 0.94 -8.73 13.72
CA GLU A 60 -0.17 -9.66 13.46
C GLU A 60 0.21 -11.13 13.70
N CYS A 61 1.42 -11.54 13.31
CA CYS A 61 1.86 -12.94 13.41
C CYS A 61 2.27 -13.36 14.83
N ILE A 62 2.79 -12.44 15.64
CA ILE A 62 3.24 -12.71 17.02
C ILE A 62 2.17 -13.42 17.88
N PRO A 63 0.91 -12.93 17.99
CA PRO A 63 -0.10 -13.59 18.81
C PRO A 63 -0.46 -14.98 18.27
N ILE A 64 -0.50 -15.15 16.95
CA ILE A 64 -0.78 -16.44 16.29
C ILE A 64 0.30 -17.45 16.69
N LEU A 65 1.58 -17.10 16.50
CA LEU A 65 2.71 -17.96 16.85
C LEU A 65 2.75 -18.28 18.35
N SER A 66 2.45 -17.29 19.20
CA SER A 66 2.37 -17.47 20.65
C SER A 66 1.26 -18.45 21.06
N SER A 67 0.08 -18.36 20.43
CA SER A 67 -1.03 -19.30 20.70
C SER A 67 -0.74 -20.72 20.20
N LEU A 68 -0.08 -20.85 19.05
CA LEU A 68 0.34 -22.15 18.51
C LEU A 68 1.36 -22.82 19.42
N LEU A 69 2.37 -22.08 19.90
CA LEU A 69 3.36 -22.60 20.85
C LEU A 69 2.70 -23.11 22.14
N ARG A 70 1.82 -22.32 22.76
CA ARG A 70 1.06 -22.76 23.96
C ARG A 70 0.24 -24.02 23.72
N THR A 71 -0.33 -24.17 22.52
CA THR A 71 -1.13 -25.36 22.16
C THR A 71 -0.26 -26.60 21.99
N GLN A 72 0.94 -26.46 21.43
CA GLN A 72 1.88 -27.58 21.32
C GLN A 72 2.40 -28.00 22.70
N GLU A 73 2.75 -27.05 23.57
CA GLU A 73 3.16 -27.36 24.95
C GLU A 73 2.06 -28.11 25.70
N SER A 74 0.80 -27.66 25.59
CA SER A 74 -0.33 -28.32 26.26
C SER A 74 -0.61 -29.74 25.74
N ARG A 75 -0.24 -30.08 24.50
CA ARG A 75 -0.35 -31.46 23.96
C ARG A 75 0.81 -32.36 24.33
N VAL A 76 1.98 -31.79 24.61
CA VAL A 76 3.18 -32.57 24.97
C VAL A 76 3.19 -32.89 26.47
N PHE A 77 2.58 -32.03 27.29
CA PHE A 77 2.53 -32.18 28.75
C PHE A 77 1.15 -32.59 29.30
N GLY A 78 0.20 -32.94 28.42
CA GLY A 78 -1.17 -33.38 28.76
C GLY A 78 -1.45 -34.83 28.41
#